data_AF-A0A8J6ZMS5-F1
#
_entry.id   AF-A0A8J6ZMS5-F1
#
_cell.length_a   1.000
_cell.length_b   1.000
_cell.length_c   1.000
_cell.angle_alpha   90.00
_cell.angle_beta   90.00
_cell.angle_gamma   90.00
#
_symmetry.space_group_name_H-M   'P 1'
#
loop_
_entity.id
_entity.type
_entity.pdbx_description
1 polymer ?
#
loop_
_entity_poly.entity_id
_entity_poly.type
_entity_poly.pdbx_seq_one_letter_code
_entity_poly.pdbx_strand_id
1 'polypeptide(L)'
;MVLYGAEGAAVVEKYFIAAMGGAEGFGHRSIKRLVEFFGSAEAAWSADISDLMRSGVRRQPLEAFITFRNKYPNAPKNLVAYCERHQFKLCSFYDADYPPILKEIKIPPMFFYYRGQLEPQAFRIGIVGSRENTRYGQDVALELGEQLAAAGLTVVSGAARGIDTFAHNGALKSGRTVAVLGCGIEIAFRSGKRNFFERIVERGVVLSEFPPQLTPNQGTFPTRNRIIAGLCKGVVIVEAGKKSGALITTTYAADFGRDVFVIPGRVDDEKSLGCNELIRDGATLIKGAQDVLDEYDIADAPAKSVELDGVAAEVFAVIPSDKFITDDEILMQVDIASSDLPNILLELEMERCITADGNRYKRKPNVRVVAPAKSVELDGVAPEVFAAIPSDKFITDDEILMRVDIAPNELQGVLLELEMERCITADGNRYKRKPNVRVVASAKSVELDGVAAEVFAAIPSDKFITDDEILMQVESVTPSELPDIMIALELKGYVTVEAGRYKRKL
;
A
#
# COMPACT_ATOMS: atom_id res chain seq x y z
N MET A 1 19.29 49.75 -22.55
CA MET A 1 19.29 48.40 -23.16
C MET A 1 19.87 47.44 -22.12
N VAL A 2 18.99 46.93 -21.23
CA VAL A 2 19.26 45.75 -20.40
C VAL A 2 18.10 44.83 -20.73
N LEU A 3 18.41 43.82 -21.54
CA LEU A 3 17.46 42.81 -22.00
C LEU A 3 17.04 41.99 -20.77
N TYR A 4 15.86 42.28 -20.22
CA TYR A 4 15.14 41.30 -19.41
C TYR A 4 14.80 40.13 -20.33
N GLY A 5 15.49 39.00 -20.13
CA GLY A 5 15.33 37.79 -20.91
C GLY A 5 13.88 37.31 -20.91
N ALA A 6 13.51 36.63 -21.99
CA ALA A 6 12.18 36.08 -22.28
C ALA A 6 11.64 35.08 -21.23
N GLU A 7 12.39 34.76 -20.18
CA GLU A 7 11.94 33.96 -19.03
C GLU A 7 11.18 34.78 -17.97
N GLY A 8 11.31 36.11 -17.96
CA GLY A 8 10.63 36.98 -16.97
C GLY A 8 9.15 37.25 -17.25
N ALA A 9 8.68 37.07 -18.49
CA ALA A 9 7.30 37.35 -18.89
C ALA A 9 6.33 36.22 -18.52
N ALA A 10 6.79 34.96 -18.52
CA ALA A 10 5.97 33.79 -18.19
C ALA A 10 5.64 33.67 -16.69
N VAL A 11 6.40 34.35 -15.82
CA VAL A 11 6.21 34.29 -14.36
C VAL A 11 5.00 35.12 -13.90
N VAL A 12 4.46 36.03 -14.72
CA VAL A 12 3.43 37.00 -14.28
C VAL A 12 1.99 36.53 -14.54
N GLU A 13 1.76 35.73 -15.59
CA GLU A 13 0.41 35.41 -16.09
C GLU A 13 -0.50 34.78 -15.02
N LYS A 14 0.00 33.79 -14.29
CA LYS A 14 -0.74 33.13 -13.21
C LYS A 14 -1.15 34.08 -12.08
N TYR A 15 -0.35 35.10 -11.79
CA TYR A 15 -0.67 36.11 -10.77
C TYR A 15 -1.75 37.07 -11.25
N PHE A 16 -1.84 37.36 -12.54
CA PHE A 16 -3.00 38.07 -13.10
C PHE A 16 -4.28 37.23 -12.96
N ILE A 17 -4.23 35.94 -13.30
CA ILE A 17 -5.36 35.01 -13.13
C ILE A 17 -5.83 34.98 -11.67
N ALA A 18 -4.90 34.84 -10.72
CA ALA A 18 -5.22 34.81 -9.29
C ALA A 18 -5.71 36.16 -8.77
N ALA A 19 -5.16 37.28 -9.25
CA ALA A 19 -5.62 38.62 -8.90
C ALA A 19 -7.06 38.88 -9.37
N MET A 20 -7.45 38.40 -10.56
CA MET A 20 -8.85 38.47 -11.02
C MET A 20 -9.80 37.75 -10.06
N GLY A 21 -9.37 36.62 -9.49
CA GLY A 21 -10.14 35.89 -8.48
C GLY A 21 -10.29 36.62 -7.14
N GLY A 22 -9.59 37.73 -6.94
CA GLY A 22 -9.78 38.62 -5.79
C GLY A 22 -11.02 39.51 -5.89
N ALA A 23 -11.60 39.65 -7.09
CA ALA A 23 -12.83 40.41 -7.28
C ALA A 23 -14.04 39.60 -6.82
N GLU A 24 -14.73 40.09 -5.79
CA GLU A 24 -15.93 39.44 -5.26
C GLU A 24 -17.02 39.32 -6.33
N GLY A 25 -17.58 38.12 -6.50
CA GLY A 25 -18.53 37.83 -7.58
C GLY A 25 -17.90 37.51 -8.94
N PHE A 26 -16.57 37.58 -9.07
CA PHE A 26 -15.85 37.23 -10.28
C PHE A 26 -15.27 35.81 -10.24
N GLY A 27 -16.10 34.82 -10.59
CA GLY A 27 -15.74 33.40 -10.50
C GLY A 27 -14.88 32.87 -11.66
N HIS A 28 -14.40 31.63 -11.51
CA HIS A 28 -13.52 30.94 -12.47
C HIS A 28 -14.03 30.90 -13.92
N ARG A 29 -15.35 30.80 -14.14
CA ARG A 29 -15.93 30.84 -15.49
C ARG A 29 -15.71 32.20 -16.17
N SER A 30 -15.84 33.29 -15.42
CA SER A 30 -15.60 34.64 -15.92
C SER A 30 -14.13 34.88 -16.19
N ILE A 31 -13.25 34.41 -15.29
CA ILE A 31 -11.79 34.47 -15.47
C ILE A 31 -11.39 33.74 -16.76
N LYS A 32 -11.79 32.48 -16.91
CA LYS A 32 -11.50 31.68 -18.10
C LYS A 32 -11.93 32.39 -19.38
N ARG A 33 -13.16 32.91 -19.40
CA ARG A 33 -13.71 33.61 -20.56
C ARG A 33 -12.94 34.89 -20.91
N LEU A 34 -12.50 35.67 -19.92
CA LEU A 34 -11.64 36.83 -20.19
C LEU A 34 -10.30 36.40 -20.78
N VAL A 35 -9.63 35.41 -20.17
CA VAL A 35 -8.32 34.96 -20.65
C VAL A 35 -8.42 34.42 -22.08
N GLU A 36 -9.46 33.64 -22.39
CA GLU A 36 -9.70 33.13 -23.75
C GLU A 36 -9.99 34.26 -24.76
N PHE A 37 -10.75 35.28 -24.37
CA PHE A 37 -11.11 36.38 -25.27
C PHE A 37 -9.90 37.29 -25.59
N PHE A 38 -9.07 37.59 -24.59
CA PHE A 38 -7.92 38.49 -24.75
C PHE A 38 -6.60 37.76 -25.07
N GLY A 39 -6.59 36.43 -25.05
CA GLY A 39 -5.40 35.60 -25.26
C GLY A 39 -4.48 35.47 -24.03
N SER A 40 -4.54 36.43 -23.10
CA SER A 40 -3.85 36.35 -21.80
C SER A 40 -4.59 37.12 -20.70
N ALA A 41 -4.33 36.76 -19.45
CA ALA A 41 -4.80 37.42 -18.25
C ALA A 41 -4.17 38.80 -18.08
N GLU A 42 -2.91 38.98 -18.44
CA GLU A 42 -2.26 40.30 -18.47
C GLU A 42 -2.96 41.25 -19.46
N ALA A 43 -3.28 40.77 -20.67
CA ALA A 43 -4.00 41.55 -21.67
C ALA A 43 -5.41 41.88 -21.19
N ALA A 44 -6.14 40.91 -20.65
CA ALA A 44 -7.46 41.14 -20.06
C ALA A 44 -7.43 42.13 -18.88
N TRP A 45 -6.38 42.08 -18.04
CA TRP A 45 -6.21 43.03 -16.94
C TRP A 45 -5.98 44.44 -17.46
N SER A 46 -5.20 44.62 -18.52
CA SER A 46 -4.87 45.93 -19.09
C SER A 46 -5.89 46.47 -20.09
N ALA A 47 -6.89 45.67 -20.47
CA ALA A 47 -7.89 46.02 -21.47
C ALA A 47 -8.75 47.22 -21.07
N ASP A 48 -9.20 47.98 -22.06
CA ASP A 48 -10.13 49.08 -21.86
C ASP A 48 -11.53 48.56 -21.46
N ILE A 49 -12.37 49.46 -20.93
CA ILE A 49 -13.71 49.07 -20.50
C ILE A 49 -14.58 48.65 -21.70
N SER A 50 -14.37 49.27 -22.87
CA SER A 50 -15.11 48.96 -24.11
C SER A 50 -14.93 47.52 -24.54
N ASP A 51 -13.69 47.03 -24.58
CA ASP A 51 -13.37 45.68 -25.02
C ASP A 51 -13.73 44.65 -23.94
N LEU A 52 -13.59 45.01 -22.66
CA LEU A 52 -14.07 44.16 -21.57
C LEU A 52 -15.57 43.85 -21.71
N MET A 53 -16.39 44.85 -22.06
CA MET A 53 -17.83 44.67 -22.29
C MET A 53 -18.15 43.74 -23.47
N ARG A 54 -17.21 43.57 -24.42
CA ARG A 54 -17.36 42.67 -25.58
C ARG A 54 -16.96 41.22 -25.30
N SER A 55 -16.33 40.94 -24.16
CA SER A 55 -15.88 39.59 -23.78
C SER A 55 -17.00 38.54 -23.60
N GLY A 56 -18.25 38.99 -23.48
CA GLY A 56 -19.41 38.13 -23.20
C GLY A 56 -19.47 37.62 -21.75
N VAL A 57 -18.64 38.15 -20.85
CA VAL A 57 -18.85 38.00 -19.40
C VAL A 57 -20.11 38.77 -19.00
N ARG A 58 -20.90 38.21 -18.08
CA ARG A 58 -22.12 38.88 -17.58
C ARG A 58 -21.76 40.21 -16.93
N ARG A 59 -22.65 41.19 -17.10
CA ARG A 59 -22.47 42.57 -16.65
C ARG A 59 -22.07 42.70 -15.18
N GLN A 60 -22.83 42.10 -14.27
CA GLN A 60 -22.58 42.22 -12.82
C GLN A 60 -21.19 41.70 -12.39
N PRO A 61 -20.76 40.47 -12.76
CA PRO A 61 -19.38 40.04 -12.51
C PRO A 61 -18.33 40.95 -13.13
N LEU A 62 -18.55 41.41 -14.37
CA LEU A 62 -17.58 42.25 -15.08
C LEU A 62 -17.42 43.62 -14.39
N GLU A 63 -18.51 44.24 -13.94
CA GLU A 63 -18.49 45.48 -13.17
C GLU A 63 -17.75 45.32 -11.84
N ALA A 64 -17.92 44.17 -11.16
CA ALA A 64 -17.17 43.86 -9.94
C ALA A 64 -15.66 43.73 -10.22
N PHE A 65 -15.28 43.05 -11.31
CA PHE A 65 -13.89 42.95 -11.75
C PHE A 65 -13.28 44.32 -12.08
N ILE A 66 -13.98 45.16 -12.86
CA ILE A 66 -13.50 46.51 -13.22
C ILE A 66 -13.31 47.36 -11.96
N THR A 67 -14.27 47.31 -11.02
CA THR A 67 -14.19 48.05 -9.76
C THR A 67 -12.99 47.60 -8.92
N PHE A 68 -12.81 46.28 -8.76
CA PHE A 68 -11.68 45.72 -8.04
C PHE A 68 -10.34 46.08 -8.68
N ARG A 69 -10.21 45.90 -10.00
CA ARG A 69 -9.01 46.25 -10.77
C ARG A 69 -8.62 47.72 -10.59
N ASN A 70 -9.59 48.63 -10.71
CA ASN A 70 -9.32 50.07 -10.59
C ASN A 70 -8.93 50.46 -9.15
N LYS A 71 -9.52 49.79 -8.15
CA LYS A 71 -9.17 50.01 -6.74
C LYS A 71 -7.79 49.44 -6.37
N TYR A 72 -7.40 48.33 -7.00
CA TYR A 72 -6.15 47.62 -6.71
C TYR A 72 -5.34 47.32 -7.99
N PRO A 73 -4.86 48.35 -8.72
CA PRO A 73 -4.20 48.16 -10.02
C PRO A 73 -2.92 47.33 -9.94
N ASN A 74 -2.23 47.36 -8.80
CA ASN A 74 -1.01 46.60 -8.54
C ASN A 74 -1.26 45.23 -7.88
N ALA A 75 -2.51 44.75 -7.80
CA ALA A 75 -2.84 43.47 -7.16
C ALA A 75 -1.99 42.28 -7.67
N PRO A 76 -1.74 42.11 -8.99
CA PRO A 76 -0.89 41.02 -9.48
C PRO A 76 0.54 41.09 -8.92
N LYS A 77 1.17 42.27 -8.97
CA LYS A 77 2.54 42.49 -8.44
C LYS A 77 2.61 42.29 -6.94
N ASN A 78 1.61 42.79 -6.20
CA ASN A 78 1.51 42.61 -4.75
C ASN A 78 1.37 41.12 -4.39
N LEU A 79 0.67 40.34 -5.22
CA LEU A 79 0.48 38.92 -5.01
C LEU A 79 1.78 38.12 -5.21
N VAL A 80 2.64 38.51 -6.16
CA VAL A 80 3.98 37.94 -6.32
C VAL A 80 4.78 38.10 -5.02
N ALA A 81 4.93 39.35 -4.57
CA ALA A 81 5.66 39.66 -3.34
C ALA A 81 5.06 38.97 -2.11
N TYR A 82 3.73 38.83 -2.05
CA TYR A 82 3.05 38.13 -0.97
C TYR A 82 3.36 36.62 -0.99
N CYS A 83 3.26 35.96 -2.14
CA CYS A 83 3.59 34.55 -2.30
C CYS A 83 5.06 34.25 -1.93
N GLU A 84 5.99 35.09 -2.38
CA GLU A 84 7.41 34.99 -2.04
C GLU A 84 7.65 35.11 -0.54
N ARG A 85 7.11 36.17 0.08
CA ARG A 85 7.26 36.44 1.52
C ARG A 85 6.72 35.29 2.39
N HIS A 86 5.60 34.70 1.99
CA HIS A 86 4.91 33.67 2.76
C HIS A 86 5.24 32.23 2.31
N GLN A 87 6.15 32.08 1.34
CA GLN A 87 6.56 30.78 0.76
C GLN A 87 5.38 29.94 0.24
N PHE A 88 4.37 30.62 -0.33
CA PHE A 88 3.29 29.97 -1.04
C PHE A 88 3.59 29.97 -2.54
N LYS A 89 3.26 28.88 -3.20
CA LYS A 89 3.33 28.77 -4.66
C LYS A 89 1.93 28.93 -5.24
N LEU A 90 1.89 29.33 -6.50
CA LEU A 90 0.66 29.44 -7.28
C LEU A 90 0.78 28.55 -8.52
N CYS A 91 -0.27 27.76 -8.78
CA CYS A 91 -0.42 26.97 -9.99
C CYS A 91 -1.65 27.48 -10.75
N SER A 92 -1.50 27.78 -12.03
CA SER A 92 -2.60 28.18 -12.92
C SER A 92 -3.08 27.01 -13.79
N PHE A 93 -4.30 27.12 -14.31
CA PHE A 93 -4.89 26.16 -15.27
C PHE A 93 -4.00 25.89 -16.50
N TYR A 94 -3.15 26.85 -16.86
CA TYR A 94 -2.27 26.77 -18.03
C TYR A 94 -0.87 26.27 -17.68
N ASP A 95 -0.53 26.11 -16.40
CA ASP A 95 0.77 25.60 -15.99
C ASP A 95 0.87 24.09 -16.30
N ALA A 96 2.08 23.62 -16.64
CA ALA A 96 2.36 22.20 -16.86
C ALA A 96 2.13 21.35 -15.59
N ASP A 97 2.31 21.95 -14.41
CA ASP A 97 2.11 21.31 -13.11
C ASP A 97 0.62 21.19 -12.72
N TYR A 98 -0.31 21.73 -13.51
CA TYR A 98 -1.74 21.62 -13.20
C TYR A 98 -2.24 20.19 -13.44
N PRO A 99 -2.85 19.52 -12.45
CA PRO A 99 -3.32 18.14 -12.59
C PRO A 99 -4.28 17.97 -13.78
N PRO A 100 -3.97 17.15 -14.80
CA PRO A 100 -4.80 17.01 -15.98
C PRO A 100 -6.23 16.57 -15.65
N ILE A 101 -6.39 15.61 -14.73
CA ILE A 101 -7.69 15.12 -14.27
C ILE A 101 -8.60 16.22 -13.70
N LEU A 102 -8.01 17.26 -13.09
CA LEU A 102 -8.76 18.38 -12.54
C LEU A 102 -9.29 19.30 -13.65
N LYS A 103 -8.70 19.29 -14.85
CA LYS A 103 -9.22 20.06 -16.01
C LYS A 103 -10.52 19.48 -16.57
N GLU A 104 -10.79 18.20 -16.30
CA GLU A 104 -11.96 17.48 -16.81
C GLU A 104 -13.27 17.87 -16.10
N ILE A 105 -13.19 18.46 -14.90
CA ILE A 105 -14.40 18.80 -14.14
C ILE A 105 -15.14 19.99 -14.76
N LYS A 106 -16.45 20.07 -14.50
CA LYS A 106 -17.33 21.11 -15.06
C LYS A 106 -16.86 22.55 -14.84
N ILE A 107 -16.30 22.83 -13.66
CA ILE A 107 -15.77 24.15 -13.29
C ILE A 107 -14.40 23.92 -12.62
N PRO A 108 -13.31 23.82 -13.39
CA PRO A 108 -11.97 23.67 -12.84
C PRO A 108 -11.53 24.99 -12.20
N PRO A 109 -10.80 24.96 -11.06
CA PRO A 109 -10.21 26.17 -10.52
C PRO A 109 -9.19 26.73 -11.52
N MET A 110 -9.33 28.00 -11.93
CA MET A 110 -8.38 28.63 -12.85
C MET A 110 -6.98 28.83 -12.24
N PHE A 111 -6.91 28.79 -10.91
CA PHE A 111 -5.68 28.83 -10.14
C PHE A 111 -5.91 28.21 -8.76
N PHE A 112 -4.84 27.82 -8.09
CA PHE A 112 -4.85 27.54 -6.66
C PHE A 112 -3.48 27.87 -6.04
N TYR A 113 -3.52 28.29 -4.78
CA TYR A 113 -2.33 28.40 -3.93
C TYR A 113 -1.98 27.02 -3.39
N TYR A 114 -0.69 26.74 -3.25
CA TYR A 114 -0.24 25.51 -2.64
C TYR A 114 1.09 25.65 -1.90
N ARG A 115 1.35 24.70 -1.00
CA ARG A 115 2.63 24.49 -0.33
C ARG A 115 2.92 23.00 -0.28
N GLY A 116 4.15 22.61 -0.56
CA GLY A 116 4.56 21.22 -0.80
C GLY A 116 4.85 20.92 -2.27
N GLN A 117 4.84 19.64 -2.63
CA GLN A 117 5.21 19.16 -3.97
C GLN A 117 3.97 18.73 -4.75
N LEU A 118 3.75 19.33 -5.92
CA LEU A 118 2.74 18.86 -6.86
C LEU A 118 3.28 17.67 -7.66
N GLU A 119 2.40 16.72 -7.92
CA GLU A 119 2.67 15.58 -8.81
C GLU A 119 1.46 15.47 -9.73
N PRO A 120 1.49 16.11 -10.92
CA PRO A 120 0.29 16.30 -11.74
C PRO A 120 -0.37 14.97 -12.15
N GLN A 121 0.46 13.96 -12.43
CA GLN A 121 0.07 12.63 -12.91
C GLN A 121 -0.19 11.60 -11.79
N ALA A 122 -0.09 11.99 -10.52
CA ALA A 122 -0.29 11.05 -9.43
C ALA A 122 -1.68 10.40 -9.47
N PHE A 123 -1.73 9.09 -9.23
CA PHE A 123 -2.99 8.38 -9.00
C PHE A 123 -3.53 8.75 -7.62
N ARG A 124 -4.78 9.21 -7.56
CA ARG A 124 -5.35 9.84 -6.36
C ARG A 124 -6.69 9.20 -6.00
N ILE A 125 -6.84 8.87 -4.71
CA ILE A 125 -8.10 8.43 -4.12
C ILE A 125 -8.50 9.42 -3.02
N GLY A 126 -9.75 9.88 -3.10
CA GLY A 126 -10.31 10.74 -2.07
C GLY A 126 -10.78 9.89 -0.89
N ILE A 127 -10.53 10.32 0.35
CA ILE A 127 -11.17 9.73 1.53
C ILE A 127 -11.87 10.84 2.29
N VAL A 128 -13.20 10.75 2.40
CA VAL A 128 -14.01 11.76 3.08
C VAL A 128 -15.05 11.12 3.99
N GLY A 129 -15.55 11.89 4.95
CA GLY A 129 -16.61 11.43 5.83
C GLY A 129 -16.97 12.43 6.91
N SER A 130 -17.64 11.93 7.94
CA SER A 130 -18.23 12.75 8.99
C SER A 130 -17.17 13.44 9.85
N ARG A 131 -17.45 14.70 10.20
CA ARG A 131 -16.69 15.41 11.23
C ARG A 131 -16.95 14.82 12.62
N GLU A 132 -18.15 14.32 12.83
CA GLU A 132 -18.59 13.59 14.02
C GLU A 132 -18.61 12.10 13.67
N ASN A 133 -17.51 11.42 13.94
CA ASN A 133 -17.28 10.02 13.57
C ASN A 133 -17.32 9.12 14.80
N THR A 134 -17.44 7.81 14.57
CA THR A 134 -17.27 6.78 15.59
C THR A 134 -15.80 6.36 15.69
N ARG A 135 -15.46 5.56 16.71
CA ARG A 135 -14.12 4.95 16.78
C ARG A 135 -13.85 4.03 15.58
N TYR A 136 -14.86 3.28 15.16
CA TYR A 136 -14.79 2.43 13.97
C TYR A 136 -14.42 3.26 12.73
N GLY A 137 -15.12 4.36 12.47
CA GLY A 137 -14.80 5.23 11.34
C GLY A 137 -13.38 5.84 11.41
N GLN A 138 -12.87 6.13 12.60
CA GLN A 138 -11.50 6.61 12.78
C GLN A 138 -10.47 5.55 12.42
N ASP A 139 -10.63 4.33 12.92
CA ASP A 139 -9.71 3.22 12.69
C ASP A 139 -9.71 2.83 11.20
N VAL A 140 -10.89 2.73 10.58
CA VAL A 140 -11.03 2.46 9.14
C VAL A 140 -10.41 3.56 8.28
N ALA A 141 -10.66 4.84 8.58
CA ALA A 141 -10.07 5.94 7.80
C ALA A 141 -8.54 5.97 7.92
N LEU A 142 -8.00 5.69 9.11
CA LEU A 142 -6.56 5.60 9.34
C LEU A 142 -5.96 4.44 8.54
N GLU A 143 -6.56 3.26 8.59
CA GLU A 143 -6.12 2.06 7.88
C GLU A 143 -6.16 2.23 6.37
N LEU A 144 -7.29 2.71 5.82
CA LEU A 144 -7.43 3.02 4.40
C LEU A 144 -6.38 4.02 3.93
N GLY A 145 -6.17 5.08 4.70
CA GLY A 145 -5.17 6.09 4.38
C GLY A 145 -3.76 5.50 4.33
N GLU A 146 -3.42 4.66 5.30
CA GLU A 146 -2.11 3.99 5.39
C GLU A 146 -1.88 2.99 4.26
N GLN A 147 -2.83 2.09 4.02
CA GLN A 147 -2.72 1.02 3.02
C GLN A 147 -2.69 1.59 1.59
N LEU A 148 -3.60 2.51 1.24
CA LEU A 148 -3.60 3.12 -0.09
C LEU A 148 -2.31 3.91 -0.36
N ALA A 149 -1.80 4.63 0.66
CA ALA A 149 -0.54 5.35 0.53
C ALA A 149 0.67 4.41 0.43
N ALA A 150 0.66 3.28 1.15
CA ALA A 150 1.69 2.24 1.05
C ALA A 150 1.72 1.59 -0.34
N ALA A 151 0.57 1.43 -0.98
CA ALA A 151 0.42 0.96 -2.36
C ALA A 151 0.82 2.03 -3.42
N GLY A 152 1.36 3.18 -3.01
CA GLY A 152 1.85 4.22 -3.91
C GLY A 152 0.78 5.20 -4.40
N LEU A 153 -0.46 5.13 -3.90
CA LEU A 153 -1.49 6.10 -4.22
C LEU A 153 -1.34 7.36 -3.37
N THR A 154 -1.80 8.49 -3.90
CA THR A 154 -1.93 9.72 -3.12
C THR A 154 -3.32 9.83 -2.52
N VAL A 155 -3.41 9.88 -1.20
CA VAL A 155 -4.67 10.10 -0.48
C VAL A 155 -5.05 11.57 -0.51
N VAL A 156 -6.24 11.91 -1.01
CA VAL A 156 -6.76 13.29 -1.05
C VAL A 156 -7.86 13.45 -0.02
N SER A 157 -7.80 14.51 0.78
CA SER A 157 -8.89 14.83 1.69
C SER A 157 -8.93 16.32 2.03
N GLY A 158 -9.90 16.70 2.85
CA GLY A 158 -10.24 18.08 3.13
C GLY A 158 -9.62 18.69 4.38
N ALA A 159 -8.79 17.94 5.10
CA ALA A 159 -8.18 18.31 6.39
C ALA A 159 -9.17 18.83 7.45
N ALA A 160 -10.48 18.54 7.32
CA ALA A 160 -11.46 18.84 8.34
C ALA A 160 -11.20 17.99 9.59
N ARG A 161 -11.85 18.32 10.72
CA ARG A 161 -11.88 17.41 11.86
C ARG A 161 -12.57 16.10 11.45
N GLY A 162 -12.16 15.00 12.05
CA GLY A 162 -12.78 13.70 11.84
C GLY A 162 -12.12 12.87 10.75
N ILE A 163 -12.92 12.15 9.96
CA ILE A 163 -12.46 11.18 8.94
C ILE A 163 -11.30 11.74 8.10
N ASP A 164 -11.42 12.97 7.59
CA ASP A 164 -10.37 13.64 6.82
C ASP A 164 -9.01 13.65 7.55
N THR A 165 -8.99 14.00 8.84
CA THR A 165 -7.76 14.05 9.64
C THR A 165 -7.16 12.66 9.83
N PHE A 166 -7.99 11.62 10.04
CA PHE A 166 -7.50 10.25 10.20
C PHE A 166 -6.96 9.67 8.90
N ALA A 167 -7.64 9.91 7.78
CA ALA A 167 -7.16 9.54 6.45
C ALA A 167 -5.77 10.14 6.14
N HIS A 168 -5.58 11.44 6.41
CA HIS A 168 -4.28 12.07 6.28
C HIS A 168 -3.23 11.48 7.21
N ASN A 169 -3.57 11.25 8.49
CA ASN A 169 -2.62 10.66 9.44
C ASN A 169 -2.19 9.24 9.05
N GLY A 170 -3.10 8.44 8.49
CA GLY A 170 -2.79 7.12 7.95
C GLY A 170 -1.82 7.23 6.77
N ALA A 171 -2.18 8.05 5.79
CA ALA A 171 -1.34 8.27 4.60
C ALA A 171 0.06 8.78 4.96
N LEU A 172 0.17 9.66 5.96
CA LEU A 172 1.46 10.19 6.43
C LEU A 172 2.40 9.14 7.05
N LYS A 173 1.91 7.95 7.42
CA LYS A 173 2.78 6.88 7.90
C LYS A 173 3.58 6.29 6.75
N SER A 174 2.92 6.00 5.63
CA SER A 174 3.45 5.11 4.59
C SER A 174 3.59 5.74 3.21
N GLY A 175 3.09 6.96 2.99
CA GLY A 175 3.20 7.60 1.68
C GLY A 175 2.74 9.06 1.64
N ARG A 176 2.03 9.39 0.55
CA ARG A 176 1.75 10.78 0.12
C ARG A 176 0.28 11.16 0.33
N THR A 177 0.05 12.43 0.69
CA THR A 177 -1.31 12.96 0.85
C THR A 177 -1.48 14.41 0.37
N VAL A 178 -2.69 14.75 -0.10
CA VAL A 178 -3.09 16.08 -0.57
C VAL A 178 -4.21 16.62 0.31
N ALA A 179 -3.96 17.72 1.01
CA ALA A 179 -4.99 18.45 1.75
C ALA A 179 -5.53 19.59 0.88
N VAL A 180 -6.77 19.48 0.43
CA VAL A 180 -7.50 20.59 -0.19
C VAL A 180 -8.12 21.40 0.93
N LEU A 181 -8.15 22.74 0.92
CA LEU A 181 -8.64 23.57 2.03
C LEU A 181 -9.93 24.34 1.73
N GLY A 182 -10.84 24.39 2.70
CA GLY A 182 -12.07 25.21 2.66
C GLY A 182 -11.86 26.65 3.17
N CYS A 183 -10.63 27.15 3.13
CA CYS A 183 -10.22 28.47 3.58
C CYS A 183 -8.92 28.86 2.85
N GLY A 184 -8.49 30.10 3.02
CA GLY A 184 -7.20 30.56 2.52
C GLY A 184 -6.03 29.77 3.11
N ILE A 185 -5.00 29.53 2.30
CA ILE A 185 -3.87 28.68 2.68
C ILE A 185 -3.12 29.18 3.93
N GLU A 186 -3.08 30.49 4.16
CA GLU A 186 -2.40 31.06 5.32
C GLU A 186 -3.08 30.68 6.64
N ILE A 187 -4.41 30.53 6.64
CA ILE A 187 -5.18 30.15 7.82
C ILE A 187 -4.72 28.79 8.36
N ALA A 188 -4.41 27.84 7.49
CA ALA A 188 -3.92 26.52 7.88
C ALA A 188 -2.60 26.61 8.68
N PHE A 189 -1.66 27.44 8.21
CA PHE A 189 -0.32 27.58 8.82
C PHE A 189 -0.25 28.59 9.97
N ARG A 190 -1.32 29.35 10.22
CA ARG A 190 -1.48 30.17 11.45
C ARG A 190 -2.34 29.50 12.52
N SER A 191 -2.96 28.36 12.21
CA SER A 191 -3.83 27.63 13.14
C SER A 191 -3.04 26.79 14.14
N GLY A 192 -3.70 26.35 15.22
CA GLY A 192 -3.16 25.34 16.15
C GLY A 192 -2.87 23.98 15.50
N LYS A 193 -3.28 23.75 14.24
CA LYS A 193 -2.95 22.55 13.45
C LYS A 193 -1.72 22.72 12.56
N ARG A 194 -0.92 23.79 12.74
CA ARG A 194 0.26 24.05 11.88
C ARG A 194 1.14 22.82 11.68
N ASN A 195 1.53 22.12 12.76
CA ASN A 195 2.40 20.95 12.69
C ASN A 195 1.81 19.81 11.83
N PHE A 196 0.49 19.64 11.84
CA PHE A 196 -0.18 18.67 10.98
C PHE A 196 -0.04 19.04 9.49
N PHE A 197 -0.21 20.31 9.15
CA PHE A 197 -0.03 20.77 7.77
C PHE A 197 1.44 20.76 7.32
N GLU A 198 2.40 21.06 8.20
CA GLU A 198 3.84 20.94 7.88
C GLU A 198 4.19 19.48 7.54
N ARG A 199 3.69 18.49 8.30
CA ARG A 199 3.86 17.06 7.97
C ARG A 199 3.28 16.69 6.60
N ILE A 200 2.14 17.28 6.21
CA ILE A 200 1.57 17.10 4.87
C ILE A 200 2.49 17.70 3.80
N VAL A 201 3.04 18.89 4.05
CA VAL A 201 3.97 19.57 3.12
C VAL A 201 5.24 18.76 2.89
N GLU A 202 5.75 18.06 3.91
CA GLU A 202 6.97 17.24 3.81
C GLU A 202 6.84 16.07 2.82
N ARG A 203 5.64 15.48 2.69
CA ARG A 203 5.41 14.27 1.87
C ARG A 203 4.40 14.45 0.74
N GLY A 204 3.80 15.63 0.63
CA GLY A 204 2.64 15.87 -0.22
C GLY A 204 2.39 17.35 -0.43
N VAL A 205 1.12 17.76 -0.40
CA VAL A 205 0.75 19.14 -0.71
C VAL A 205 -0.50 19.60 0.02
N VAL A 206 -0.48 20.84 0.48
CA VAL A 206 -1.65 21.57 0.97
C VAL A 206 -2.03 22.60 -0.08
N LEU A 207 -3.28 22.62 -0.54
CA LEU A 207 -3.75 23.53 -1.58
C LEU A 207 -5.09 24.20 -1.25
N SER A 208 -5.29 25.40 -1.79
CA SER A 208 -6.50 26.20 -1.64
C SER A 208 -6.75 27.07 -2.87
N GLU A 209 -8.00 27.14 -3.32
CA GLU A 209 -8.40 28.08 -4.38
C GLU A 209 -8.79 29.47 -3.84
N PHE A 210 -8.83 29.64 -2.52
CA PHE A 210 -9.29 30.86 -1.89
C PHE A 210 -8.15 31.86 -1.69
N PRO A 211 -8.44 33.18 -1.61
CA PRO A 211 -7.47 34.18 -1.20
C PRO A 211 -6.76 33.74 0.10
N PRO A 212 -5.44 33.93 0.25
CA PRO A 212 -4.66 33.29 1.31
C PRO A 212 -5.17 33.54 2.73
N GLN A 213 -5.79 34.69 2.98
CA GLN A 213 -6.30 35.12 4.30
C GLN A 213 -7.79 34.81 4.51
N LEU A 214 -8.48 34.21 3.54
CA LEU A 214 -9.92 33.99 3.64
C LEU A 214 -10.24 33.01 4.77
N THR A 215 -11.04 33.45 5.74
CA THR A 215 -11.53 32.59 6.82
C THR A 215 -12.60 31.62 6.30
N PRO A 216 -12.69 30.40 6.87
CA PRO A 216 -13.69 29.42 6.46
C PRO A 216 -15.11 29.91 6.77
N ASN A 217 -16.05 29.66 5.86
CA ASN A 217 -17.48 29.88 6.08
C ASN A 217 -18.30 28.68 5.57
N GLN A 218 -19.63 28.70 5.74
CA GLN A 218 -20.47 27.57 5.34
C GLN A 218 -20.44 27.29 3.82
N GLY A 219 -20.24 28.31 2.97
CA GLY A 219 -20.20 28.17 1.52
C GLY A 219 -18.84 27.72 0.97
N THR A 220 -17.74 27.92 1.69
CA THR A 220 -16.41 27.54 1.20
C THR A 220 -16.18 26.03 1.22
N PHE A 221 -16.76 25.30 2.19
CA PHE A 221 -16.58 23.84 2.27
C PHE A 221 -17.22 23.08 1.09
N PRO A 222 -18.50 23.31 0.72
CA PRO A 222 -19.08 22.67 -0.45
C PRO A 222 -18.36 23.05 -1.74
N THR A 223 -17.92 24.30 -1.87
CA THR A 223 -17.19 24.78 -3.05
C THR A 223 -15.86 24.04 -3.20
N ARG A 224 -15.14 23.80 -2.10
CA ARG A 224 -13.90 23.04 -2.09
C ARG A 224 -14.09 21.58 -2.49
N ASN A 225 -15.18 20.93 -2.07
CA ASN A 225 -15.36 19.49 -2.25
C ASN A 225 -15.32 19.05 -3.72
N ARG A 226 -15.68 19.92 -4.67
CA ARG A 226 -15.51 19.65 -6.10
C ARG A 226 -14.04 19.43 -6.50
N ILE A 227 -13.10 20.07 -5.81
CA ILE A 227 -11.67 19.92 -6.08
C ILE A 227 -11.17 18.60 -5.50
N ILE A 228 -11.69 18.17 -4.33
CA ILE A 228 -11.37 16.84 -3.78
C ILE A 228 -11.79 15.77 -4.79
N ALA A 229 -13.07 15.76 -5.19
CA ALA A 229 -13.57 14.81 -6.19
C ALA A 229 -12.83 14.96 -7.54
N GLY A 230 -12.59 16.18 -7.99
CA GLY A 230 -11.95 16.48 -9.27
C GLY A 230 -10.48 16.09 -9.37
N LEU A 231 -9.78 15.98 -8.24
CA LEU A 231 -8.39 15.51 -8.20
C LEU A 231 -8.26 13.99 -8.27
N CYS A 232 -9.33 13.24 -8.00
CA CYS A 232 -9.28 11.81 -7.75
C CYS A 232 -9.88 10.99 -8.90
N LYS A 233 -9.43 9.74 -9.01
CA LYS A 233 -10.06 8.73 -9.88
C LYS A 233 -11.32 8.15 -9.24
N GLY A 234 -11.31 7.98 -7.92
CA GLY A 234 -12.47 7.61 -7.11
C GLY A 234 -12.41 8.23 -5.71
N VAL A 235 -13.54 8.20 -5.01
CA VAL A 235 -13.68 8.69 -3.63
C VAL A 235 -14.27 7.62 -2.72
N VAL A 236 -13.67 7.44 -1.55
CA VAL A 236 -14.12 6.55 -0.48
C VAL A 236 -14.86 7.34 0.58
N ILE A 237 -16.07 6.90 0.90
CA ILE A 237 -16.90 7.44 1.97
C ILE A 237 -16.88 6.48 3.16
N VAL A 238 -16.27 6.92 4.26
CA VAL A 238 -16.11 6.07 5.45
C VAL A 238 -17.35 6.12 6.35
N GLU A 239 -17.78 7.32 6.74
CA GLU A 239 -18.99 7.53 7.53
C GLU A 239 -19.70 8.80 7.06
N ALA A 240 -21.01 8.72 6.86
CA ALA A 240 -21.85 9.85 6.51
C ALA A 240 -23.30 9.59 6.95
N GLY A 241 -23.82 10.45 7.84
CA GLY A 241 -25.25 10.53 8.09
C GLY A 241 -26.00 11.20 6.93
N LYS A 242 -27.33 11.13 6.90
CA LYS A 242 -28.18 11.60 5.78
C LYS A 242 -27.98 13.08 5.39
N LYS A 243 -27.55 13.92 6.33
CA LYS A 243 -27.30 15.36 6.12
C LYS A 243 -25.81 15.71 6.10
N SER A 244 -24.94 14.72 5.94
CA SER A 244 -23.49 14.93 5.96
C SER A 244 -23.02 15.69 4.73
N GLY A 245 -22.16 16.70 4.94
CA GLY A 245 -21.50 17.41 3.84
C GLY A 245 -20.58 16.53 3.00
N ALA A 246 -20.21 15.33 3.47
CA ALA A 246 -19.46 14.35 2.68
C ALA A 246 -20.26 13.83 1.48
N LEU A 247 -21.60 13.78 1.58
CA LEU A 247 -22.50 13.38 0.48
C LEU A 247 -22.50 14.38 -0.69
N ILE A 248 -22.06 15.63 -0.44
CA ILE A 248 -21.87 16.59 -1.53
C ILE A 248 -20.68 16.16 -2.41
N THR A 249 -19.64 15.58 -1.80
CA THR A 249 -18.46 15.09 -2.53
C THR A 249 -18.82 13.91 -3.42
N THR A 250 -19.72 13.02 -3.00
CA THR A 250 -20.19 11.90 -3.85
C THR A 250 -20.99 12.38 -5.04
N THR A 251 -21.82 13.40 -4.85
CA THR A 251 -22.55 14.04 -5.95
C THR A 251 -21.57 14.59 -7.00
N TYR A 252 -20.51 15.29 -6.57
CA TYR A 252 -19.48 15.76 -7.49
C TYR A 252 -18.71 14.61 -8.15
N ALA A 253 -18.37 13.55 -7.41
CA ALA A 253 -17.68 12.40 -7.96
C ALA A 253 -18.50 11.75 -9.09
N ALA A 254 -19.79 11.49 -8.84
CA ALA A 254 -20.71 10.97 -9.84
C ALA A 254 -20.83 11.90 -11.06
N ASP A 255 -21.01 13.21 -10.84
CA ASP A 255 -21.08 14.22 -11.92
C ASP A 255 -19.82 14.27 -12.80
N PHE A 256 -18.66 13.91 -12.23
CA PHE A 256 -17.37 13.91 -12.93
C PHE A 256 -16.98 12.52 -13.47
N GLY A 257 -17.86 11.51 -13.34
CA GLY A 257 -17.56 10.13 -13.74
C GLY A 257 -16.41 9.53 -12.94
N ARG A 258 -16.37 9.79 -11.63
CA ARG A 258 -15.43 9.18 -10.68
C ARG A 258 -16.13 8.10 -9.87
N ASP A 259 -15.41 7.04 -9.56
CA ASP A 259 -15.97 5.94 -8.78
C ASP A 259 -16.27 6.38 -7.35
N VAL A 260 -17.38 5.88 -6.80
CA VAL A 260 -17.81 6.15 -5.43
C VAL A 260 -17.77 4.84 -4.67
N PHE A 261 -16.80 4.72 -3.77
CA PHE A 261 -16.66 3.60 -2.86
C PHE A 261 -17.21 3.96 -1.49
N VAL A 262 -17.83 3.00 -0.82
CA VAL A 262 -18.49 3.24 0.46
C VAL A 262 -18.19 2.11 1.44
N ILE A 263 -17.78 2.48 2.65
CA ILE A 263 -17.68 1.56 3.78
C ILE A 263 -19.09 1.34 4.33
N PRO A 264 -19.57 0.09 4.42
CA PRO A 264 -20.89 -0.20 4.98
C PRO A 264 -20.87 0.03 6.50
N GLY A 265 -22.02 0.38 7.05
CA GLY A 265 -22.19 0.51 8.50
C GLY A 265 -23.50 -0.09 8.98
N ARG A 266 -23.66 -0.18 10.30
CA ARG A 266 -24.86 -0.78 10.88
C ARG A 266 -26.10 0.01 10.48
N VAL A 267 -27.20 -0.71 10.22
CA VAL A 267 -28.47 -0.09 9.78
C VAL A 267 -29.11 0.81 10.85
N ASP A 268 -28.77 0.60 12.12
CA ASP A 268 -29.23 1.38 13.27
C ASP A 268 -28.30 2.53 13.66
N ASP A 269 -27.15 2.68 12.99
CA ASP A 269 -26.22 3.76 13.23
C ASP A 269 -26.53 4.98 12.34
N GLU A 270 -26.94 6.07 12.98
CA GLU A 270 -27.26 7.34 12.31
C GLU A 270 -26.10 7.89 11.46
N LYS A 271 -24.84 7.60 11.85
CA LYS A 271 -23.64 8.03 11.14
C LYS A 271 -23.36 7.22 9.87
N SER A 272 -24.04 6.08 9.72
CA SER A 272 -23.88 5.15 8.60
C SER A 272 -25.06 5.19 7.63
N LEU A 273 -26.17 5.84 7.99
CA LEU A 273 -27.39 5.87 7.17
C LEU A 273 -27.16 6.42 5.75
N GLY A 274 -26.36 7.48 5.60
CA GLY A 274 -26.05 8.05 4.28
C GLY A 274 -25.14 7.13 3.46
N CYS A 275 -24.18 6.44 4.09
CA CYS A 275 -23.38 5.41 3.42
C CYS A 275 -24.27 4.28 2.89
N ASN A 276 -25.17 3.76 3.72
CA ASN A 276 -26.07 2.68 3.32
C ASN A 276 -27.07 3.11 2.22
N GLU A 277 -27.50 4.37 2.21
CA GLU A 277 -28.28 4.95 1.11
C GLU A 277 -27.47 5.01 -0.18
N LEU A 278 -26.21 5.47 -0.14
CA LEU A 278 -25.34 5.49 -1.32
C LEU A 278 -25.13 4.09 -1.92
N ILE A 279 -24.91 3.08 -1.07
CA ILE A 279 -24.77 1.68 -1.52
C ILE A 279 -26.06 1.22 -2.21
N ARG A 280 -27.23 1.54 -1.64
CA ARG A 280 -28.52 1.23 -2.26
C ARG A 280 -28.68 1.93 -3.62
N ASP A 281 -28.17 3.15 -3.73
CA ASP A 281 -28.24 3.98 -4.94
C ASP A 281 -27.18 3.60 -6.00
N GLY A 282 -26.37 2.56 -5.75
CA GLY A 282 -25.44 1.97 -6.71
C GLY A 282 -23.97 2.32 -6.49
N ALA A 283 -23.61 2.93 -5.36
CA ALA A 283 -22.20 3.09 -4.99
C ALA A 283 -21.56 1.74 -4.63
N THR A 284 -20.28 1.57 -4.95
CA THR A 284 -19.54 0.32 -4.74
C THR A 284 -19.24 0.13 -3.26
N LEU A 285 -19.77 -0.94 -2.67
CA LEU A 285 -19.41 -1.34 -1.31
C LEU A 285 -17.96 -1.85 -1.28
N ILE A 286 -17.16 -1.36 -0.35
CA ILE A 286 -15.81 -1.86 -0.08
C ILE A 286 -15.66 -2.27 1.39
N LYS A 287 -14.76 -3.20 1.66
CA LYS A 287 -14.39 -3.68 3.00
C LYS A 287 -13.08 -3.08 3.48
N GLY A 288 -12.21 -2.65 2.56
CA GLY A 288 -10.88 -2.11 2.86
C GLY A 288 -10.18 -1.58 1.62
N ALA A 289 -8.89 -1.24 1.75
CA ALA A 289 -8.12 -0.65 0.65
C ALA A 289 -7.96 -1.60 -0.53
N GLN A 290 -7.85 -2.91 -0.27
CA GLN A 290 -7.66 -3.92 -1.32
C GLN A 290 -8.77 -3.90 -2.37
N ASP A 291 -10.02 -3.67 -1.98
CA ASP A 291 -11.13 -3.63 -2.94
C ASP A 291 -10.98 -2.43 -3.90
N VAL A 292 -10.43 -1.30 -3.42
CA VAL A 292 -10.12 -0.13 -4.27
C VAL A 292 -8.93 -0.41 -5.18
N LEU A 293 -7.90 -1.10 -4.66
CA LEU A 293 -6.72 -1.46 -5.46
C LEU A 293 -7.08 -2.45 -6.57
N ASP A 294 -7.91 -3.44 -6.26
CA ASP A 294 -8.40 -4.44 -7.21
C ASP A 294 -9.24 -3.80 -8.31
N GLU A 295 -10.10 -2.82 -7.99
CA GLU A 295 -10.91 -2.10 -8.98
C GLU A 295 -10.07 -1.41 -10.05
N TYR A 296 -8.87 -0.95 -9.69
CA TYR A 296 -7.97 -0.24 -10.60
C TYR A 296 -6.78 -1.08 -11.09
N ASP A 297 -6.78 -2.39 -10.81
CA ASP A 297 -5.67 -3.30 -11.10
C ASP A 297 -4.32 -2.79 -10.55
N ILE A 298 -4.34 -2.04 -9.44
CA ILE A 298 -3.15 -1.48 -8.83
C ILE A 298 -2.52 -2.54 -7.94
N ALA A 299 -1.22 -2.73 -8.16
CA ALA A 299 -0.37 -3.48 -7.27
C ALA A 299 -0.47 -3.00 -5.82
N ASP A 300 -0.90 -3.90 -4.96
CA ASP A 300 -0.50 -3.83 -3.57
C ASP A 300 1.04 -3.96 -3.54
N ALA A 301 1.71 -3.01 -2.89
CA ALA A 301 3.11 -3.23 -2.53
C ALA A 301 3.11 -4.02 -1.20
N PRO A 302 3.81 -5.17 -1.04
CA PRO A 302 4.53 -6.02 -1.99
C PRO A 302 3.64 -7.18 -2.53
N ALA A 303 4.10 -7.84 -3.59
CA ALA A 303 3.38 -8.92 -4.29
C ALA A 303 2.68 -9.92 -3.35
N LYS A 304 1.39 -10.20 -3.61
CA LYS A 304 0.64 -11.28 -2.94
C LYS A 304 1.39 -12.58 -3.19
N SER A 305 1.99 -13.14 -2.15
CA SER A 305 2.59 -14.47 -2.18
C SER A 305 1.48 -15.50 -2.11
N VAL A 306 1.28 -16.26 -3.19
CA VAL A 306 0.35 -17.39 -3.22
C VAL A 306 1.17 -18.66 -3.28
N GLU A 307 0.90 -19.59 -2.36
CA GLU A 307 1.48 -20.92 -2.41
C GLU A 307 0.69 -21.73 -3.44
N LEU A 308 1.34 -22.07 -4.56
CA LEU A 308 0.80 -23.01 -5.54
C LEU A 308 1.80 -24.13 -5.69
N ASP A 309 1.31 -25.36 -5.78
CA ASP A 309 2.11 -26.55 -6.04
C ASP A 309 1.65 -27.27 -7.31
N GLY A 310 2.48 -28.24 -7.72
CA GLY A 310 2.22 -29.12 -8.85
C GLY A 310 1.74 -28.39 -10.10
N VAL A 311 0.62 -28.86 -10.63
CA VAL A 311 0.07 -28.46 -11.93
C VAL A 311 -0.45 -27.02 -11.93
N ALA A 312 -0.96 -26.52 -10.81
CA ALA A 312 -1.48 -25.15 -10.70
C ALA A 312 -0.38 -24.11 -10.89
N ALA A 313 0.82 -24.37 -10.36
CA ALA A 313 1.98 -23.51 -10.55
C ALA A 313 2.47 -23.49 -12.02
N GLU A 314 2.41 -24.63 -12.71
CA GLU A 314 2.77 -24.75 -14.13
C GLU A 314 1.79 -23.98 -15.02
N VAL A 315 0.47 -24.16 -14.80
CA VAL A 315 -0.58 -23.41 -15.51
C VAL A 315 -0.44 -21.91 -15.28
N PHE A 316 -0.22 -21.47 -14.04
CA PHE A 316 -0.03 -20.06 -13.74
C PHE A 316 1.21 -19.46 -14.44
N ALA A 317 2.29 -20.24 -14.60
CA ALA A 317 3.54 -19.77 -15.19
C ALA A 317 3.42 -19.42 -16.69
N VAL A 318 2.53 -20.09 -17.42
CA VAL A 318 2.33 -19.86 -18.86
C VAL A 318 1.33 -18.73 -19.17
N ILE A 319 0.56 -18.27 -18.17
CA ILE A 319 -0.38 -17.16 -18.33
C ILE A 319 0.37 -15.82 -18.23
N PRO A 320 0.38 -15.00 -19.31
CA PRO A 320 1.11 -13.75 -19.33
C PRO A 320 0.38 -12.64 -18.57
N SER A 321 1.14 -11.65 -18.08
CA SER A 321 0.61 -10.51 -17.32
C SER A 321 0.29 -9.28 -18.17
N ASP A 322 0.63 -9.29 -19.46
CA ASP A 322 0.44 -8.16 -20.39
C ASP A 322 -0.74 -8.37 -21.35
N LYS A 323 -1.10 -9.62 -21.67
CA LYS A 323 -2.19 -9.97 -22.60
C LYS A 323 -3.10 -11.09 -22.08
N PHE A 324 -4.28 -11.21 -22.67
CA PHE A 324 -5.18 -12.34 -22.46
C PHE A 324 -4.83 -13.51 -23.39
N ILE A 325 -4.95 -14.75 -22.89
CA ILE A 325 -4.76 -16.00 -23.65
C ILE A 325 -5.91 -16.98 -23.43
N THR A 326 -6.14 -17.92 -24.35
CA THR A 326 -7.24 -18.91 -24.28
C THR A 326 -6.82 -20.25 -23.67
N ASP A 327 -7.78 -21.12 -23.37
CA ASP A 327 -7.55 -22.51 -22.93
C ASP A 327 -6.59 -23.26 -23.87
N ASP A 328 -6.84 -23.19 -25.18
CA ASP A 328 -6.01 -23.86 -26.18
C ASP A 328 -4.55 -23.37 -26.15
N GLU A 329 -4.33 -22.06 -25.95
CA GLU A 329 -2.99 -21.48 -25.85
C GLU A 329 -2.27 -21.88 -24.55
N ILE A 330 -3.02 -22.15 -23.48
CA ILE A 330 -2.49 -22.70 -22.22
C ILE A 330 -2.13 -24.18 -22.42
N LEU A 331 -3.04 -25.00 -22.94
CA LEU A 331 -2.84 -26.44 -23.18
C LEU A 331 -1.69 -26.74 -24.16
N MET A 332 -1.34 -25.80 -25.03
CA MET A 332 -0.15 -25.94 -25.90
C MET A 332 1.18 -25.80 -25.15
N GLN A 333 1.18 -25.27 -23.93
CA GLN A 333 2.39 -24.94 -23.16
C GLN A 333 2.54 -25.76 -21.86
N VAL A 334 1.49 -26.46 -21.43
CA VAL A 334 1.52 -27.31 -20.23
C VAL A 334 1.05 -28.73 -20.55
N ASP A 335 1.65 -29.73 -19.91
CA ASP A 335 1.33 -31.15 -20.10
C ASP A 335 0.27 -31.62 -19.09
N ILE A 336 -0.99 -31.29 -19.38
CA ILE A 336 -2.14 -31.59 -18.50
C ILE A 336 -3.31 -32.14 -19.31
N ALA A 337 -4.19 -32.92 -18.66
CA ALA A 337 -5.43 -33.33 -19.29
C ALA A 337 -6.36 -32.11 -19.45
N SER A 338 -6.99 -31.98 -20.62
CA SER A 338 -7.91 -30.86 -20.91
C SER A 338 -9.10 -30.78 -19.95
N SER A 339 -9.45 -31.90 -19.30
CA SER A 339 -10.49 -31.97 -18.26
C SER A 339 -10.12 -31.25 -16.97
N ASP A 340 -8.84 -31.07 -16.70
CA ASP A 340 -8.35 -30.58 -15.40
C ASP A 340 -8.16 -29.06 -15.40
N LEU A 341 -7.91 -28.49 -16.59
CA LEU A 341 -7.67 -27.06 -16.77
C LEU A 341 -8.78 -26.15 -16.20
N PRO A 342 -10.09 -26.41 -16.42
CA PRO A 342 -11.14 -25.53 -15.89
C PRO A 342 -11.14 -25.41 -14.37
N ASN A 343 -10.85 -26.50 -13.65
CA ASN A 343 -10.78 -26.49 -12.19
C ASN A 343 -9.56 -25.72 -11.69
N ILE A 344 -8.41 -25.87 -12.37
CA ILE A 344 -7.18 -25.14 -12.04
C ILE A 344 -7.36 -23.64 -12.30
N LEU A 345 -7.96 -23.25 -13.43
CA LEU A 345 -8.24 -21.84 -13.74
C LEU A 345 -9.23 -21.23 -12.76
N LEU A 346 -10.26 -21.98 -12.35
CA LEU A 346 -11.19 -21.55 -11.31
C LEU A 346 -10.48 -21.34 -9.97
N GLU A 347 -9.60 -22.24 -9.56
CA GLU A 347 -8.78 -22.09 -8.35
C GLU A 347 -7.91 -20.83 -8.42
N LEU A 348 -7.19 -20.63 -9.53
CA LEU A 348 -6.36 -19.44 -9.75
C LEU A 348 -7.19 -18.15 -9.75
N GLU A 349 -8.41 -18.17 -10.27
CA GLU A 349 -9.32 -17.02 -10.25
C GLU A 349 -9.83 -16.73 -8.84
N MET A 350 -10.25 -17.75 -8.10
CA MET A 350 -10.68 -17.63 -6.69
C MET A 350 -9.56 -17.09 -5.80
N GLU A 351 -8.32 -17.53 -6.04
CA GLU A 351 -7.12 -17.02 -5.36
C GLU A 351 -6.65 -15.66 -5.90
N ARG A 352 -7.39 -15.05 -6.85
CA ARG A 352 -7.07 -13.77 -7.48
C ARG A 352 -5.68 -13.76 -8.13
N CYS A 353 -5.20 -14.91 -8.60
CA CYS A 353 -3.94 -15.06 -9.32
C CYS A 353 -4.05 -14.55 -10.76
N ILE A 354 -5.22 -14.73 -11.36
CA ILE A 354 -5.53 -14.39 -12.75
C ILE A 354 -6.85 -13.61 -12.83
N THR A 355 -7.08 -12.97 -13.98
CA THR A 355 -8.34 -12.32 -14.36
C THR A 355 -8.91 -13.07 -15.57
N ALA A 356 -10.21 -13.38 -15.52
CA ALA A 356 -10.94 -14.02 -16.61
C ALA A 356 -11.83 -13.02 -17.38
N ASP A 357 -11.91 -13.18 -18.70
CA ASP A 357 -12.81 -12.47 -19.61
C ASP A 357 -13.44 -13.48 -20.60
N GLY A 358 -14.49 -14.15 -20.14
CA GLY A 358 -15.05 -15.31 -20.84
C GLY A 358 -14.09 -16.49 -20.79
N ASN A 359 -13.68 -17.00 -21.94
CA ASN A 359 -12.72 -18.12 -22.06
C ASN A 359 -11.28 -17.65 -22.27
N ARG A 360 -10.93 -16.50 -21.68
CA ARG A 360 -9.63 -15.86 -21.81
C ARG A 360 -9.10 -15.44 -20.46
N TYR A 361 -7.81 -15.63 -20.24
CA TYR A 361 -7.15 -15.47 -18.95
C TYR A 361 -5.92 -14.60 -19.07
N LYS A 362 -5.72 -13.73 -18.07
CA LYS A 362 -4.53 -12.88 -17.96
C LYS A 362 -4.03 -12.92 -16.52
N ARG A 363 -2.72 -13.02 -16.33
CA ARG A 363 -2.13 -13.05 -14.99
C ARG A 363 -2.21 -11.67 -14.36
N LYS A 364 -2.57 -11.62 -13.07
CA LYS A 364 -2.48 -10.37 -12.32
C LYS A 364 -1.00 -10.01 -12.10
N PRO A 365 -0.59 -8.75 -12.39
CA PRO A 365 0.83 -8.36 -12.38
C PRO A 365 1.54 -8.50 -11.03
N ASN A 366 0.79 -8.65 -9.93
CA ASN A 366 1.30 -8.53 -8.55
C ASN A 366 1.16 -9.81 -7.73
N VAL A 367 1.06 -10.96 -8.42
CA VAL A 367 0.98 -12.28 -7.80
C VAL A 367 2.33 -12.97 -7.95
N ARG A 368 2.94 -13.30 -6.82
CA ARG A 368 4.18 -14.07 -6.76
C ARG A 368 3.85 -15.48 -6.26
N VAL A 369 4.08 -16.47 -7.09
CA VAL A 369 3.97 -17.86 -6.66
C VAL A 369 5.19 -18.24 -5.86
N VAL A 370 4.95 -18.83 -4.69
CA VAL A 370 5.99 -19.38 -3.83
C VAL A 370 5.76 -20.88 -3.77
N ALA A 371 6.80 -21.68 -4.02
CA ALA A 371 6.70 -23.12 -3.79
C ALA A 371 6.52 -23.37 -2.27
N PRO A 372 5.55 -24.20 -1.86
CA PRO A 372 5.34 -24.47 -0.44
C PRO A 372 6.61 -25.04 0.19
N ALA A 373 6.86 -24.68 1.45
CA ALA A 373 8.01 -25.19 2.18
C ALA A 373 7.82 -26.71 2.42
N LYS A 374 8.62 -27.56 1.77
CA LYS A 374 8.61 -29.01 2.00
C LYS A 374 9.47 -29.31 3.23
N SER A 375 8.85 -29.78 4.31
CA SER A 375 9.57 -30.36 5.45
C SER A 375 9.63 -31.88 5.28
N VAL A 376 10.82 -32.46 5.34
CA VAL A 376 11.06 -33.91 5.27
C VAL A 376 11.71 -34.34 6.57
N GLU A 377 11.11 -35.30 7.26
CA GLU A 377 11.69 -35.93 8.44
C GLU A 377 12.58 -37.09 8.00
N LEU A 378 13.87 -37.00 8.32
CA LEU A 378 14.85 -38.07 8.07
C LEU A 378 15.60 -38.38 9.36
N ASP A 379 16.01 -39.63 9.51
CA ASP A 379 16.74 -40.11 10.66
C ASP A 379 18.27 -40.06 10.44
N GLY A 380 19.01 -40.49 11.46
CA GLY A 380 20.46 -40.57 11.41
C GLY A 380 21.16 -39.24 11.13
N VAL A 381 22.16 -39.27 10.25
CA VAL A 381 23.03 -38.13 9.90
C VAL A 381 22.53 -37.34 8.68
N ALA A 382 21.36 -37.70 8.12
CA ALA A 382 20.79 -37.04 6.94
C ALA A 382 20.52 -35.53 7.10
N PRO A 383 20.03 -35.02 8.26
CA PRO A 383 19.91 -33.58 8.48
C PRO A 383 21.25 -32.84 8.44
N GLU A 384 22.33 -33.45 8.95
CA GLU A 384 23.68 -32.86 8.97
C GLU A 384 24.29 -32.82 7.56
N VAL A 385 24.17 -33.92 6.82
CA VAL A 385 24.59 -34.00 5.42
C VAL A 385 23.82 -32.99 4.56
N PHE A 386 22.49 -32.90 4.72
CA PHE A 386 21.68 -31.90 4.04
C PHE A 386 22.13 -30.47 4.38
N ALA A 387 22.43 -30.19 5.65
CA ALA A 387 22.89 -28.88 6.10
C ALA A 387 24.25 -28.47 5.50
N ALA A 388 25.13 -29.43 5.20
CA ALA A 388 26.45 -29.21 4.62
C ALA A 388 26.43 -28.92 3.10
N ILE A 389 25.39 -29.33 2.38
CA ILE A 389 25.26 -29.11 0.93
C ILE A 389 24.72 -27.72 0.67
N PRO A 390 25.36 -26.78 -0.06
CA PRO A 390 24.81 -25.44 -0.27
C PRO A 390 23.60 -25.41 -1.21
N SER A 391 22.78 -24.36 -1.12
CA SER A 391 21.60 -24.14 -1.99
C SER A 391 21.89 -23.26 -3.21
N ASP A 392 23.05 -22.63 -3.27
CA ASP A 392 23.45 -21.71 -4.35
C ASP A 392 24.40 -22.36 -5.37
N LYS A 393 25.20 -23.35 -4.96
CA LYS A 393 26.18 -24.04 -5.81
C LYS A 393 26.16 -25.57 -5.66
N PHE A 394 26.74 -26.27 -6.63
CA PHE A 394 27.01 -27.71 -6.57
C PHE A 394 28.32 -27.98 -5.84
N ILE A 395 28.36 -29.05 -5.03
CA ILE A 395 29.57 -29.55 -4.35
C ILE A 395 29.71 -31.07 -4.53
N THR A 396 30.93 -31.59 -4.40
CA THR A 396 31.28 -33.01 -4.56
C THR A 396 31.24 -33.79 -3.23
N ASP A 397 31.26 -35.13 -3.31
CA ASP A 397 31.38 -36.04 -2.14
C ASP A 397 32.52 -35.64 -1.22
N ASP A 398 33.72 -35.43 -1.77
CA ASP A 398 34.92 -35.05 -1.01
C ASP A 398 34.71 -33.74 -0.25
N GLU A 399 34.03 -32.78 -0.87
CA GLU A 399 33.71 -31.51 -0.23
C GLU A 399 32.61 -31.64 0.84
N ILE A 400 31.73 -32.63 0.76
CA ILE A 400 30.74 -32.95 1.81
C ILE A 400 31.44 -33.64 2.98
N LEU A 401 32.33 -34.61 2.71
CA LEU A 401 33.14 -35.31 3.70
C LEU A 401 34.06 -34.38 4.49
N MET A 402 34.48 -33.24 3.91
CA MET A 402 35.22 -32.20 4.63
C MET A 402 34.36 -31.39 5.61
N ARG A 403 33.03 -31.49 5.53
CA ARG A 403 32.07 -30.68 6.32
C ARG A 403 31.30 -31.50 7.35
N VAL A 404 31.23 -32.82 7.19
CA VAL A 404 30.45 -33.73 8.03
C VAL A 404 31.30 -34.95 8.37
N ASP A 405 31.26 -35.36 9.63
CA ASP A 405 31.99 -36.54 10.11
C ASP A 405 31.18 -37.82 9.84
N ILE A 406 31.34 -38.38 8.64
CA ILE A 406 30.59 -39.53 8.14
C ILE A 406 31.51 -40.42 7.29
N ALA A 407 31.32 -41.74 7.36
CA ALA A 407 32.08 -42.66 6.52
C ALA A 407 31.67 -42.52 5.03
N PRO A 408 32.61 -42.60 4.06
CA PRO A 408 32.28 -42.44 2.63
C PRO A 408 31.16 -43.35 2.12
N ASN A 409 31.10 -44.59 2.60
CA ASN A 409 30.06 -45.55 2.21
C ASN A 409 28.68 -45.17 2.76
N GLU A 410 28.63 -44.55 3.93
CA GLU A 410 27.39 -44.10 4.58
C GLU A 410 26.88 -42.81 3.92
N LEU A 411 27.79 -41.91 3.52
CA LEU A 411 27.45 -40.71 2.77
C LEU A 411 26.68 -41.01 1.49
N GLN A 412 27.10 -42.02 0.71
CA GLN A 412 26.39 -42.37 -0.52
C GLN A 412 24.95 -42.86 -0.28
N GLY A 413 24.71 -43.58 0.81
CA GLY A 413 23.36 -43.99 1.21
C GLY A 413 22.48 -42.80 1.55
N VAL A 414 23.01 -41.85 2.32
CA VAL A 414 22.30 -40.63 2.72
C VAL A 414 22.02 -39.70 1.53
N LEU A 415 22.96 -39.56 0.60
CA LEU A 415 22.77 -38.76 -0.61
C LEU A 415 21.70 -39.35 -1.52
N LEU A 416 21.67 -40.68 -1.65
CA LEU A 416 20.62 -41.37 -2.39
C LEU A 416 19.24 -41.15 -1.75
N GLU A 417 19.15 -41.25 -0.42
CA GLU A 417 17.91 -40.99 0.32
C GLU A 417 17.43 -39.54 0.15
N LEU A 418 18.33 -38.56 0.31
CA LEU A 418 18.02 -37.15 0.08
C LEU A 418 17.60 -36.86 -1.37
N GLU A 419 18.14 -37.60 -2.34
CA GLU A 419 17.73 -37.50 -3.74
C GLU A 419 16.34 -38.11 -3.98
N MET A 420 16.08 -39.30 -3.44
CA MET A 420 14.80 -39.98 -3.51
C MET A 420 13.67 -39.13 -2.90
N GLU A 421 13.95 -38.49 -1.75
CA GLU A 421 13.03 -37.56 -1.09
C GLU A 421 12.98 -36.17 -1.74
N ARG A 422 13.71 -35.98 -2.84
CA ARG A 422 13.78 -34.73 -3.62
C ARG A 422 14.27 -33.54 -2.80
N CYS A 423 15.08 -33.76 -1.77
CA CYS A 423 15.70 -32.72 -0.94
C CYS A 423 16.86 -32.04 -1.67
N ILE A 424 17.59 -32.79 -2.49
CA ILE A 424 18.75 -32.30 -3.24
C ILE A 424 18.57 -32.56 -4.75
N THR A 425 19.43 -31.94 -5.56
CA THR A 425 19.59 -32.23 -6.98
C THR A 425 20.98 -32.81 -7.18
N ALA A 426 21.06 -33.98 -7.83
CA ALA A 426 22.31 -34.63 -8.20
C ALA A 426 22.65 -34.37 -9.67
N ASP A 427 23.93 -34.16 -9.95
CA ASP A 427 24.50 -34.08 -11.29
C ASP A 427 25.84 -34.84 -11.32
N GLY A 428 25.75 -36.15 -11.57
CA GLY A 428 26.85 -37.08 -11.37
C GLY A 428 27.26 -37.12 -9.89
N ASN A 429 28.53 -36.86 -9.60
CA ASN A 429 29.07 -36.83 -8.23
C ASN A 429 28.98 -35.44 -7.57
N ARG A 430 27.95 -34.66 -7.91
CA ARG A 430 27.77 -33.29 -7.44
C ARG A 430 26.35 -33.07 -6.96
N TYR A 431 26.21 -32.36 -5.83
CA TYR A 431 24.95 -32.19 -5.13
C TYR A 431 24.70 -30.72 -4.80
N LYS A 432 23.43 -30.32 -4.88
CA LYS A 432 22.95 -28.98 -4.52
C LYS A 432 21.59 -29.09 -3.82
N ARG A 433 21.38 -28.34 -2.73
CA ARG A 433 20.07 -28.30 -2.04
C ARG A 433 19.00 -27.72 -2.96
N LYS A 434 17.80 -28.33 -2.97
CA LYS A 434 16.64 -27.68 -3.57
C LYS A 434 16.19 -26.49 -2.72
N PRO A 435 15.82 -25.36 -3.34
CA PRO A 435 15.27 -24.23 -2.60
C PRO A 435 13.97 -24.62 -1.90
N ASN A 436 13.70 -24.03 -0.75
CA ASN A 436 12.48 -24.22 0.05
C ASN A 436 12.23 -25.66 0.59
N VAL A 437 13.27 -26.51 0.66
CA VAL A 437 13.21 -27.79 1.39
C VAL A 437 13.89 -27.66 2.75
N ARG A 438 13.27 -28.20 3.80
CA ARG A 438 13.88 -28.39 5.12
C ARG A 438 13.93 -29.88 5.43
N VAL A 439 15.10 -30.37 5.83
CA VAL A 439 15.24 -31.69 6.44
C VAL A 439 15.31 -31.48 7.94
N VAL A 440 14.41 -32.13 8.66
CA VAL A 440 14.34 -32.09 10.13
C VAL A 440 14.67 -33.48 10.66
N ALA A 441 15.36 -33.54 11.80
CA ALA A 441 15.65 -34.81 12.45
C ALA A 441 14.35 -35.47 12.92
N SER A 442 14.16 -36.74 12.59
CA SER A 442 13.06 -37.52 13.19
C SER A 442 13.29 -37.60 14.70
N ALA A 443 12.25 -37.28 15.48
CA ALA A 443 12.33 -37.41 16.93
C ALA A 443 12.51 -38.90 17.26
N LYS A 444 13.66 -39.28 17.84
CA LYS A 444 13.83 -40.62 18.41
C LYS A 444 12.84 -40.78 19.55
N SER A 445 11.69 -41.40 19.29
CA SER A 445 10.82 -41.90 20.34
C SER A 445 11.56 -43.04 21.04
N VAL A 446 11.96 -42.82 22.28
CA VAL A 446 12.64 -43.84 23.08
C VAL A 446 11.61 -44.61 23.89
N GLU A 447 11.50 -45.92 23.68
CA GLU A 447 10.85 -46.82 24.63
C GLU A 447 11.85 -47.10 25.76
N LEU A 448 11.81 -46.28 26.81
CA LEU A 448 12.35 -46.61 28.13
C LEU A 448 11.17 -47.01 29.01
N ASP A 449 11.29 -48.12 29.72
CA ASP A 449 10.31 -48.58 30.68
C ASP A 449 10.87 -48.57 32.11
N GLY A 450 9.96 -48.46 33.07
CA GLY A 450 10.28 -48.49 34.50
C GLY A 450 11.31 -47.45 34.95
N VAL A 451 12.20 -47.88 35.85
CA VAL A 451 13.16 -47.01 36.54
C VAL A 451 14.15 -46.32 35.58
N ALA A 452 14.46 -46.93 34.43
CA ALA A 452 15.35 -46.33 33.43
C ALA A 452 14.76 -45.07 32.76
N ALA A 453 13.43 -45.02 32.60
CA ALA A 453 12.76 -43.84 32.06
C ALA A 453 12.80 -42.67 33.05
N GLU A 454 12.62 -42.97 34.34
CA GLU A 454 12.68 -41.97 35.42
C GLU A 454 14.10 -41.41 35.58
N VAL A 455 15.12 -42.29 35.55
CA VAL A 455 16.54 -41.89 35.56
C VAL A 455 16.87 -41.01 34.35
N PHE A 456 16.44 -41.39 33.14
CA PHE A 456 16.69 -40.58 31.94
C PHE A 456 16.00 -39.21 31.99
N ALA A 457 14.78 -39.14 32.53
CA ALA A 457 14.03 -37.89 32.68
C ALA A 457 14.67 -36.93 33.69
N ALA A 458 15.33 -37.45 34.73
CA ALA A 458 16.04 -36.66 35.73
C ALA A 458 17.35 -36.05 35.22
N ILE A 459 17.88 -36.52 34.08
CA ILE A 459 19.11 -36.00 33.48
C ILE A 459 18.78 -34.80 32.57
N PRO A 460 19.28 -33.59 32.88
CA PRO A 460 19.01 -32.41 32.08
C PRO A 460 19.82 -32.41 30.78
N SER A 461 19.29 -31.73 29.76
CA SER A 461 19.96 -31.58 28.45
C SER A 461 20.85 -30.34 28.35
N ASP A 462 20.86 -29.47 29.36
CA ASP A 462 21.62 -28.22 29.35
C ASP A 462 22.88 -28.28 30.24
N LYS A 463 22.90 -29.09 31.30
CA LYS A 463 24.03 -29.22 32.25
C LYS A 463 24.40 -30.67 32.55
N PHE A 464 25.61 -30.88 33.09
CA PHE A 464 26.06 -32.16 33.62
C PHE A 464 25.63 -32.33 35.08
N ILE A 465 25.22 -33.54 35.47
CA ILE A 465 24.85 -33.91 36.85
C ILE A 465 25.57 -35.17 37.33
N THR A 466 25.70 -35.35 38.64
CA THR A 466 26.35 -36.51 39.27
C THR A 466 25.38 -37.62 39.65
N ASP A 467 25.90 -38.81 39.99
CA ASP A 467 25.10 -39.92 40.54
C ASP A 467 24.27 -39.50 41.77
N ASP A 468 24.87 -38.75 42.70
CA ASP A 468 24.17 -38.25 43.90
C ASP A 468 22.99 -37.34 43.55
N GLU A 469 23.14 -36.48 42.53
CA GLU A 469 22.09 -35.58 42.07
C GLU A 469 20.94 -36.33 41.38
N ILE A 470 21.23 -37.47 40.73
CA ILE A 470 20.22 -38.37 40.15
C ILE A 470 19.48 -39.11 41.28
N LEU A 471 20.20 -39.66 42.26
CA LEU A 471 19.64 -40.39 43.39
C LEU A 471 18.76 -39.49 44.30
N MET A 472 19.04 -38.18 44.35
CA MET A 472 18.16 -37.22 45.03
C MET A 472 16.85 -36.94 44.28
N GLN A 473 16.80 -37.20 42.97
CA GLN A 473 15.65 -36.89 42.12
C GLN A 473 14.78 -38.11 41.81
N VAL A 474 15.35 -39.32 41.88
CA VAL A 474 14.69 -40.58 41.50
C VAL A 474 14.69 -41.54 42.69
N GLU A 475 13.62 -41.52 43.48
CA GLU A 475 13.50 -42.36 44.69
C GLU A 475 13.40 -43.86 44.39
N SER A 476 13.01 -44.22 43.16
CA SER A 476 12.79 -45.59 42.71
C SER A 476 14.06 -46.35 42.33
N VAL A 477 15.22 -45.66 42.23
CA VAL A 477 16.50 -46.27 41.85
C VAL A 477 17.42 -46.40 43.07
N THR A 478 18.00 -47.58 43.27
CA THR A 478 18.99 -47.77 44.33
C THR A 478 20.40 -47.38 43.88
N PRO A 479 21.31 -46.99 44.79
CA PRO A 479 22.71 -46.69 44.45
C PRO A 479 23.44 -47.85 43.77
N SER A 480 23.00 -49.10 43.99
CA SER A 480 23.54 -50.30 43.34
C SER A 480 23.04 -50.51 41.91
N GLU A 481 21.86 -49.99 41.55
CA GLU A 481 21.24 -50.17 40.23
C GLU A 481 21.62 -49.06 39.25
N LEU A 482 21.86 -47.85 39.77
CA LEU A 482 22.15 -46.67 38.94
C LEU A 482 23.33 -46.87 37.97
N PRO A 483 24.47 -47.46 38.34
CA PRO A 483 25.59 -47.65 37.41
C PRO A 483 25.23 -48.47 36.17
N ASP A 484 24.46 -49.55 36.33
CA ASP A 484 24.05 -50.42 35.22
C ASP A 484 23.07 -49.69 34.28
N ILE A 485 22.17 -48.88 34.84
CA ILE A 485 21.26 -48.02 34.05
C ILE A 485 22.05 -46.96 33.28
N MET A 486 23.03 -46.31 33.91
CA MET A 486 23.85 -45.29 33.25
C MET A 486 24.69 -45.88 32.12
N ILE A 487 25.27 -47.06 32.30
CA ILE A 487 25.97 -47.80 31.24
C ILE A 487 25.02 -48.11 30.08
N ALA A 488 23.79 -48.55 30.36
CA ALA A 488 22.81 -48.84 29.33
C ALA A 488 22.38 -47.58 28.54
N LEU A 489 22.20 -46.44 29.22
CA LEU A 489 21.86 -45.16 28.59
C LEU A 489 23.04 -44.62 27.76
N GLU A 490 24.28 -44.79 28.22
CA GLU A 490 25.49 -44.39 27.49
C GLU A 490 25.69 -45.26 26.25
N LEU A 491 25.58 -46.58 26.36
CA LEU A 491 25.69 -47.52 25.24
C LEU A 491 24.63 -47.27 24.17
N LYS A 492 23.43 -46.84 24.57
CA LYS A 492 22.35 -46.44 23.64
C LYS A 492 22.53 -45.02 23.09
N GLY A 493 23.54 -44.29 23.55
CA GLY A 493 23.86 -42.94 23.08
C GLY A 493 22.90 -41.86 23.56
N TYR A 494 22.15 -42.10 24.64
CA TYR A 494 21.16 -41.16 25.18
C TYR A 494 21.76 -40.12 26.12
N VAL A 495 22.94 -40.40 26.67
CA VAL A 495 23.64 -39.49 27.59
C VAL A 495 25.10 -39.34 27.16
N THR A 496 25.67 -38.18 27.43
CA THR A 496 27.12 -37.91 27.36
C THR A 496 27.70 -38.08 28.76
N VAL A 497 28.80 -38.82 28.87
CA VAL A 497 29.51 -39.05 30.14
C VAL A 497 30.85 -38.32 30.13
N GLU A 498 31.09 -37.49 31.15
CA GLU A 498 32.36 -36.82 31.39
C GLU A 498 32.76 -36.91 32.86
N ALA A 499 33.86 -37.62 33.14
CA ALA A 499 34.43 -37.73 34.49
C ALA A 499 33.40 -38.13 35.58
N GLY A 500 32.51 -39.08 35.29
CA GLY A 500 31.46 -39.53 36.21
C GLY A 500 30.27 -38.58 36.33
N ARG A 501 30.05 -37.71 35.33
CA ARG A 501 28.88 -36.84 35.22
C ARG A 501 28.15 -37.08 33.92
N TYR A 502 26.84 -36.83 33.93
CA TYR A 502 25.93 -37.21 32.85
C TYR A 502 25.13 -36.00 32.36
N LYS A 503 24.96 -35.90 31.04
CA LYS A 503 24.12 -34.90 30.38
C LYS A 503 23.30 -35.56 29.28
N ARG A 504 22.03 -35.22 29.16
CA ARG A 504 21.13 -35.81 28.17
C ARG A 504 21.47 -35.32 26.76
N LYS A 505 21.56 -36.23 25.79
CA LYS A 505 21.64 -35.91 24.36
C LYS A 505 20.22 -35.70 23.82
N LEU A 506 20.02 -34.59 23.11
CA LEU A 506 18.74 -34.21 22.49
C LEU A 506 18.47 -35.00 21.22
#